data_AF-A0A2K9EKL4-F1
#
_entry.id   AF-A0A2K9EKL4-F1
#
_cell.length_a   1.000
_cell.length_b   1.000
_cell.length_c   1.000
_cell.angle_alpha   90.00
_cell.angle_beta   90.00
_cell.angle_gamma   90.00
#
_symmetry.space_group_name_H-M   'P 1'
#
loop_
_entity.id
_entity.type
_entity.pdbx_description
1 polymer ?
#
loop_
_entity_poly.entity_id
_entity_poly.type
_entity_poly.pdbx_seq_one_letter_code
_entity_poly.pdbx_strand_id
1 'polypeptide(L)' 'MHSFSAYCRLNVPVSASHRTVIRAASSKINPRARFDPDRRGDRHEYFRAMLDHHNDARDLAARHRL' A
#
# COMPACT_ATOMS: atom_id res chain seq x y z
N MET A 1 6.65 -1.02 -11.25
CA MET A 1 5.34 -1.60 -10.87
C MET A 1 5.52 -2.39 -9.58
N HIS A 2 4.84 -2.02 -8.49
CA HIS A 2 4.86 -2.84 -7.27
C HIS A 2 3.81 -3.94 -7.36
N SER A 3 4.16 -5.14 -6.90
CA SER A 3 3.33 -6.32 -7.06
C SER A 3 2.19 -6.37 -6.04
N PHE A 4 1.08 -7.02 -6.42
CA PHE A 4 -0.03 -7.31 -5.52
C PHE A 4 0.41 -8.13 -4.29
N SER A 5 1.39 -9.02 -4.46
CA SER A 5 2.00 -9.77 -3.33
C SER A 5 2.60 -8.85 -2.26
N ALA A 6 3.19 -7.71 -2.66
CA ALA A 6 3.69 -6.73 -1.69
C ALA A 6 2.54 -6.09 -0.89
N TYR A 7 1.41 -5.80 -1.56
CA TYR A 7 0.19 -5.34 -0.89
C TYR A 7 -0.36 -6.40 0.09
N CYS A 8 -0.43 -7.68 -0.29
CA CYS A 8 -0.87 -8.75 0.63
C CYS A 8 -0.02 -8.82 1.90
N ARG A 9 1.30 -8.59 1.80
CA ARG A 9 2.23 -8.58 2.95
C ARG A 9 2.03 -7.41 3.90
N LEU A 10 1.24 -6.39 3.54
CA LEU A 10 0.85 -5.33 4.46
C LEU A 10 -0.08 -5.85 5.55
N ASN A 11 -0.79 -6.97 5.30
CA ASN A 11 -1.72 -7.60 6.23
C ASN A 11 -2.73 -6.60 6.82
N VAL A 12 -3.33 -5.79 5.94
CA VAL A 12 -4.35 -4.81 6.28
C VAL A 12 -5.73 -5.32 5.84
N PRO A 13 -6.78 -5.12 6.65
CA PRO A 13 -8.12 -5.51 6.24
C PRO A 13 -8.61 -4.67 5.05
N VAL A 14 -9.51 -5.23 4.24
CA VAL A 14 -10.09 -4.52 3.07
C VAL A 14 -10.89 -3.28 3.47
N SER A 15 -11.41 -3.24 4.69
CA SER A 15 -12.10 -2.08 5.29
C SER A 15 -11.15 -0.99 5.81
N ALA A 16 -9.83 -1.20 5.74
CA ALA A 16 -8.86 -0.23 6.25
C ALA A 16 -8.92 1.11 5.48
N SER A 17 -8.58 2.20 6.18
CA SER A 17 -8.40 3.49 5.52
C SER A 17 -7.12 3.52 4.68
N HIS A 18 -7.07 4.38 3.66
CA HIS A 18 -5.84 4.66 2.89
C HIS A 18 -4.67 5.06 3.79
N ARG A 19 -4.92 5.81 4.88
CA ARG A 19 -3.89 6.18 5.85
C ARG A 19 -3.29 4.95 6.54
N THR A 20 -4.10 3.96 6.87
CA THR A 20 -3.65 2.69 7.45
C THR A 20 -2.77 1.93 6.46
N VAL A 21 -3.17 1.87 5.18
CA VAL A 21 -2.38 1.26 4.10
C VAL A 21 -1.02 1.94 3.96
N ILE A 22 -0.97 3.27 3.91
CA ILE A 22 0.29 4.02 3.78
C ILE A 22 1.19 3.78 5.01
N ARG A 23 0.63 3.74 6.22
CA ARG A 23 1.42 3.45 7.44
C ARG A 23 2.00 2.03 7.43
N ALA A 24 1.20 1.04 7.04
CA ALA A 24 1.66 -0.34 6.90
C ALA A 24 2.72 -0.46 5.80
N ALA A 25 2.52 0.19 4.65
CA ALA A 25 3.50 0.22 3.57
C ALA A 25 4.82 0.87 4.01
N SER A 26 4.72 2.02 4.68
CA SER A 26 5.88 2.76 5.21
C SER A 26 6.68 1.93 6.21
N SER A 27 6.02 1.13 7.05
CA SER A 27 6.71 0.25 8.01
C SER A 27 7.55 -0.85 7.34
N LYS A 28 7.21 -1.25 6.11
CA LYS A 28 8.00 -2.21 5.31
C LYS A 28 9.24 -1.60 4.64
N ILE A 29 9.32 -0.27 4.55
CA ILE A 29 10.48 0.41 3.96
C ILE A 29 11.62 0.40 4.99
N ASN A 30 12.85 0.15 4.51
CA ASN A 30 14.07 0.29 5.30
C ASN A 30 14.10 1.69 5.96
N PRO A 31 14.30 1.79 7.29
CA PRO A 31 14.28 3.07 7.99
C PRO A 31 15.17 4.15 7.37
N ARG A 32 16.35 3.80 6.83
CA ARG A 32 17.26 4.75 6.17
C ARG A 32 16.66 5.32 4.87
N ALA A 33 16.06 4.47 4.06
CA ALA A 33 15.41 4.87 2.80
C ALA A 33 14.07 5.59 3.00
N ARG A 34 13.44 5.42 4.17
CA ARG A 34 12.16 6.05 4.51
C ARG A 34 12.26 7.57 4.58
N PHE A 35 13.38 8.09 5.07
CA PHE A 35 13.61 9.53 5.27
C PHE A 35 14.53 10.16 4.24
N ASP A 36 15.07 9.37 3.32
CA ASP A 36 15.94 9.81 2.23
C ASP A 36 15.18 10.73 1.26
N PRO A 37 15.53 12.03 1.15
CA PRO A 37 14.86 12.96 0.23
C PRO A 37 14.92 12.53 -1.23
N ASP A 38 16.03 11.92 -1.65
CA ASP A 38 16.27 11.55 -3.05
C ASP A 38 15.36 10.40 -3.49
N ARG A 39 14.92 9.57 -2.54
CA ARG A 39 13.97 8.47 -2.77
C ARG A 39 12.51 8.86 -2.61
N ARG A 40 12.20 10.16 -2.48
CA ARG A 40 10.81 10.62 -2.30
C ARG A 40 9.91 10.18 -3.45
N GLY A 41 10.41 10.21 -4.69
CA GLY A 41 9.70 9.73 -5.88
C GLY A 41 9.31 8.26 -5.74
N ASP A 42 10.30 7.39 -5.54
CA ASP A 42 10.11 5.95 -5.38
C ASP A 42 9.11 5.60 -4.27
N ARG A 43 9.17 6.31 -3.13
CA ARG A 43 8.21 6.09 -2.03
C ARG A 43 6.79 6.44 -2.45
N HIS A 44 6.60 7.53 -3.19
CA HIS A 44 5.27 7.93 -3.65
C HIS A 44 4.73 6.95 -4.69
N GLU A 45 5.55 6.46 -5.62
CA GLU A 45 5.16 5.41 -6.55
C GLU A 45 4.79 4.12 -5.82
N TYR A 46 5.56 3.75 -4.81
CA TYR A 46 5.26 2.63 -3.94
C TYR A 46 3.93 2.78 -3.22
N PHE A 47 3.69 3.91 -2.56
CA PHE A 47 2.43 4.15 -1.86
C PHE A 47 1.23 4.19 -2.81
N ARG A 48 1.36 4.81 -3.99
CA ARG A 48 0.29 4.80 -5.00
C ARG A 48 -0.07 3.38 -5.41
N ALA A 49 0.92 2.56 -5.76
CA ALA A 49 0.68 1.18 -6.13
C ALA A 49 -0.01 0.37 -5.00
N MET A 50 0.33 0.63 -3.74
CA MET A 50 -0.36 -0.03 -2.61
C MET A 50 -1.82 0.43 -2.46
N LEU A 51 -2.11 1.70 -2.75
CA LEU A 51 -3.47 2.22 -2.74
C LEU A 51 -4.29 1.70 -3.91
N ASP A 52 -3.69 1.57 -5.10
CA ASP A 52 -4.35 1.01 -6.28
C ASP A 52 -4.79 -0.44 -6.01
N HIS A 53 -3.87 -1.29 -5.54
CA HIS A 53 -4.20 -2.68 -5.15
C HIS A 53 -5.26 -2.74 -4.04
N HIS A 54 -5.26 -1.78 -3.12
CA HIS A 54 -6.26 -1.71 -2.06
C HIS A 54 -7.65 -1.33 -2.59
N ASN A 55 -7.72 -0.39 -3.53
CA ASN A 55 -8.97 -0.02 -4.19
C ASN A 55 -9.51 -1.20 -5.02
N ASP A 56 -8.65 -1.89 -5.78
CA ASP A 56 -9.04 -3.09 -6.53
C ASP A 56 -9.59 -4.18 -5.60
N ALA A 57 -8.96 -4.39 -4.44
CA ALA A 57 -9.44 -5.34 -3.43
C ALA A 57 -10.79 -4.92 -2.84
N ARG A 58 -11.00 -3.63 -2.60
CA ARG A 58 -12.30 -3.09 -2.14
C ARG A 58 -13.39 -3.24 -3.18
N ASP A 59 -13.09 -2.96 -4.44
CA ASP A 59 -14.05 -3.11 -5.54
C ASP A 59 -14.42 -4.57 -5.75
N LEU A 60 -13.47 -5.49 -5.60
CA LEU A 60 -13.75 -6.92 -5.61
C LEU A 60 -14.66 -7.31 -4.43
N ALA A 61 -14.34 -6.91 -3.21
CA ALA A 61 -15.17 -7.21 -2.03
C ALA A 61 -16.60 -6.64 -2.19
N ALA A 62 -16.74 -5.41 -2.67
CA ALA A 62 -18.03 -4.77 -2.93
C ALA A 62 -18.86 -5.53 -3.97
N ARG A 63 -18.23 -5.99 -5.06
CA ARG A 63 -18.90 -6.81 -6.09
C ARG A 63 -19.41 -8.16 -5.54
N HIS A 64 -18.72 -8.71 -4.55
CA HIS A 64 -19.07 -10.00 -3.93
C HIS A 64 -19.80 -9.88 -2.59
N ARG A 65 -20.10 -8.65 -2.12
CA ARG A 65 -20.74 -8.36 -0.83
C ARG A 65 -20.01 -8.98 0.37
N LEU A 66 -18.69 -8.96 0.33
CA LEU A 66 -17.77 -9.45 1.38
C LEU A 66 -17.32 -8.32 2.30
#